data_AF-A0A3L7ZF81-F1
#
_entry.id   AF-A0A3L7ZF81-F1
#
_cell.length_a   1.000
_cell.length_b   1.000
_cell.length_c   1.000
_cell.angle_alpha   90.00
_cell.angle_beta   90.00
_cell.angle_gamma   90.00
#
_symmetry.space_group_name_H-M   'P 1'
#
loop_
_entity.id
_entity.type
_entity.pdbx_description
1 polymer ?
#
loop_
_entity_poly.entity_id
_entity_poly.type
_entity_poly.pdbx_seq_one_letter_code
_entity_poly.pdbx_strand_id
1 'polypeptide(L)'
;MNKLFKDKMFWVKALFFVLAVLTGGAAMAVEIGENGSDTDPNDGKPLENATPDAAGKGIDQQGQGATGSAVTDADLAENKVEDYVSKFQAYKYPMHTDFLKLAKQVHVNTKEPEHYNIGEAIMDCVTKAAVTNTDKDAEVKLSLYKNDEKLFAECNTVLVDGVTGYDEAGNSDGSPLVLYVVSADKANGIMVAALNGPLDDSGNMYVPDLKAGTGLHIMAPAMSESEVEIAPDSAYPKKEIAYLQKKVCPITWTEFFERINKKAKWNVQDLKDWTLSNFRKKCTRTMLIGVGTKSLKYGSKKTGTEYVYFQKGVLRQLRLGYQIGSTLEFADLIGITRMLFGKYSNTNEMDVYCGTKFIEKLLNIDFTKHKDISFVKKQNIGIDISSFETTFGKLNFKVEHALDDLGYEECAVAFPMSEAKRYYYQKGKTLTVDHSKGEGGEVREAKSQYYIQDDCLMLTGYNSMLIGPDVTVSGYKLSMLDTVVSSVASLSSVSTPKKDDVVYLTVADDTHAVGLYVYDGTAWKPYKGEINV
;
A
#
# COMPACT_ATOMS: atom_id res chain seq x y z
N MET A 1 -30.51 68.28 53.32
CA MET A 1 -30.45 67.13 54.26
C MET A 1 -31.82 66.54 54.67
N ASN A 2 -32.95 66.86 54.02
CA ASN A 2 -34.26 66.25 54.36
C ASN A 2 -35.13 65.83 53.14
N LYS A 3 -34.54 65.71 51.95
CA LYS A 3 -35.18 65.07 50.78
C LYS A 3 -34.44 63.81 50.26
N LEU A 4 -33.21 63.57 50.74
CA LEU A 4 -32.44 62.35 50.44
C LEU A 4 -32.74 61.16 51.36
N PHE A 5 -33.48 61.36 52.45
CA PHE A 5 -33.77 60.32 53.46
C PHE A 5 -35.19 59.72 53.40
N LYS A 6 -36.04 60.19 52.48
CA LYS A 6 -37.42 59.68 52.31
C LYS A 6 -37.65 58.91 51.00
N ASP A 7 -36.63 58.83 50.15
CA ASP A 7 -36.75 58.07 48.92
C ASP A 7 -36.48 56.60 49.22
N LYS A 8 -37.55 55.80 49.33
CA LYS A 8 -37.48 54.34 49.49
C LYS A 8 -36.62 53.72 48.39
N MET A 9 -36.53 54.37 47.23
CA MET A 9 -35.76 53.93 46.08
C MET A 9 -34.24 54.07 46.29
N PHE A 10 -33.76 54.97 47.17
CA PHE A 10 -32.35 55.11 47.50
C PHE A 10 -31.85 53.98 48.41
N TRP A 11 -32.62 53.62 49.45
CA TRP A 11 -32.31 52.48 50.33
C TRP A 11 -32.43 51.14 49.60
N VAL A 12 -33.40 51.00 48.69
CA VAL A 12 -33.53 49.81 47.83
C VAL A 12 -32.36 49.70 46.86
N LYS A 13 -31.92 50.80 46.23
CA LYS A 13 -30.75 50.80 45.35
C LYS A 13 -29.43 50.54 46.09
N ALA A 14 -29.27 51.04 47.32
CA ALA A 14 -28.12 50.72 48.17
C ALA A 14 -28.11 49.25 48.62
N LEU A 15 -29.28 48.69 48.96
CA LEU A 15 -29.42 47.28 49.30
C LEU A 15 -29.17 46.37 48.09
N PHE A 16 -29.66 46.73 46.89
CA PHE A 16 -29.39 46.00 45.65
C PHE A 16 -27.94 46.14 45.18
N PHE A 17 -27.25 47.24 45.45
CA PHE A 17 -25.81 47.36 45.17
C PHE A 17 -24.99 46.47 46.12
N VAL A 18 -25.40 46.34 47.38
CA VAL A 18 -24.79 45.39 48.35
C VAL A 18 -25.13 43.93 47.98
N LEU A 19 -26.35 43.64 47.50
CA LEU A 19 -26.76 42.30 47.07
C LEU A 19 -26.10 41.90 45.73
N ALA A 20 -25.96 42.82 44.78
CA ALA A 20 -25.33 42.58 43.48
C ALA A 20 -23.81 42.39 43.57
N VAL A 21 -23.16 42.90 44.62
CA VAL A 21 -21.75 42.61 44.91
C VAL A 21 -21.59 41.27 45.66
N LEU A 22 -22.60 40.82 46.43
CA LEU A 22 -22.53 39.60 47.25
C LEU A 22 -23.05 38.32 46.58
N THR A 23 -23.89 38.40 45.56
CA THR A 23 -24.46 37.22 44.89
C THR A 23 -24.48 37.42 43.38
N GLY A 24 -23.43 36.96 42.70
CA GLY A 24 -23.40 36.91 41.25
C GLY A 24 -24.47 35.97 40.70
N GLY A 25 -25.12 36.40 39.61
CA GLY A 25 -25.83 35.52 38.68
C GLY A 25 -27.37 35.63 38.64
N ALA A 26 -27.85 36.04 37.46
CA ALA A 26 -29.07 35.61 36.77
C ALA A 26 -30.48 36.06 37.25
N ALA A 27 -31.13 36.78 36.31
CA ALA A 27 -32.52 36.71 35.85
C ALA A 27 -33.68 37.11 36.79
N MET A 28 -34.58 37.98 36.29
CA MET A 28 -35.95 37.65 35.86
C MET A 28 -36.66 38.93 35.37
N ALA A 29 -37.23 38.85 34.16
CA ALA A 29 -37.98 39.91 33.48
C ALA A 29 -39.48 39.88 33.84
N VAL A 30 -40.13 41.04 33.80
CA VAL A 30 -41.59 41.17 33.60
C VAL A 30 -41.83 42.40 32.70
N GLU A 31 -42.39 42.15 31.51
CA GLU A 31 -42.81 43.13 30.50
C GLU A 31 -44.28 43.55 30.70
N ILE A 32 -44.59 44.81 30.39
CA ILE A 32 -45.93 45.32 30.06
C ILE A 32 -45.75 46.35 28.94
N GLY A 33 -46.40 46.14 27.78
CA GLY A 33 -46.28 46.98 26.58
C GLY A 33 -47.42 47.98 26.37
N GLU A 34 -47.27 48.85 25.35
CA GLU A 34 -48.33 49.29 24.41
C GLU A 34 -47.81 50.25 23.29
N ASN A 35 -48.17 49.91 22.05
CA ASN A 35 -48.49 50.69 20.83
C ASN A 35 -47.77 52.00 20.40
N GLY A 36 -46.96 51.88 19.32
CA GLY A 36 -47.20 52.52 17.99
C GLY A 36 -46.48 53.82 17.60
N SER A 37 -45.54 53.77 16.63
CA SER A 37 -45.37 54.74 15.52
C SER A 37 -44.28 54.31 14.50
N ASP A 38 -44.60 54.60 13.24
CA ASP A 38 -43.89 54.56 11.95
C ASP A 38 -42.41 55.04 11.95
N THR A 39 -41.45 54.14 11.62
CA THR A 39 -40.09 54.41 11.08
C THR A 39 -39.44 53.12 10.52
N ASP A 40 -38.89 53.20 9.30
CA ASP A 40 -37.86 52.36 8.64
C ASP A 40 -37.80 50.83 8.94
N PRO A 41 -38.02 49.93 7.96
CA PRO A 41 -37.84 48.48 8.16
C PRO A 41 -36.39 48.02 8.39
N ASN A 42 -35.41 48.94 8.41
CA ASN A 42 -34.01 48.70 8.81
C ASN A 42 -33.60 49.35 10.14
N ASP A 43 -34.49 49.98 10.91
CA ASP A 43 -34.14 50.41 12.30
C ASP A 43 -34.34 49.26 13.31
N GLY A 44 -33.85 48.09 12.95
CA GLY A 44 -33.89 46.88 13.75
C GLY A 44 -32.98 47.02 14.96
N LYS A 45 -33.51 47.55 16.07
CA LYS A 45 -32.97 47.20 17.39
C LYS A 45 -33.05 45.68 17.54
N PRO A 46 -32.00 45.01 18.05
CA PRO A 46 -31.97 43.56 18.16
C PRO A 46 -33.20 43.07 18.95
N LEU A 47 -33.80 41.96 18.48
CA LEU A 47 -34.94 41.30 19.14
C LEU A 47 -34.66 41.12 20.64
N GLU A 48 -35.42 41.83 21.47
CA GLU A 48 -35.38 41.66 22.92
C GLU A 48 -35.88 40.24 23.24
N ASN A 49 -34.98 39.39 23.72
CA ASN A 49 -35.05 37.91 23.89
C ASN A 49 -34.27 37.05 22.87
N ALA A 50 -33.46 37.62 21.97
CA ALA A 50 -32.40 36.83 21.34
C ALA A 50 -31.36 36.45 22.42
N THR A 51 -31.26 35.15 22.70
CA THR A 51 -30.24 34.63 23.60
C THR A 51 -28.86 34.99 23.03
N PRO A 52 -27.97 35.68 23.77
CA PRO A 52 -26.63 35.95 23.27
C PRO A 52 -25.94 34.61 23.03
N ASP A 53 -25.55 34.36 21.78
CA ASP A 53 -24.85 33.14 21.44
C ASP A 53 -23.49 33.13 22.18
N ALA A 54 -23.13 31.98 22.74
CA ALA A 54 -21.92 31.85 23.53
C ALA A 54 -20.70 32.23 22.67
N ALA A 55 -19.85 33.13 23.17
CA ALA A 55 -18.66 33.58 22.47
C ALA A 55 -17.81 32.36 22.02
N GLY A 56 -17.76 32.13 20.70
CA GLY A 56 -16.88 31.15 20.07
C GLY A 56 -17.52 30.06 19.21
N LYS A 57 -18.84 30.05 18.94
CA LYS A 57 -19.46 28.99 18.10
C LYS A 57 -20.53 29.40 17.07
N GLY A 58 -20.51 30.63 16.56
CA GLY A 58 -21.36 31.05 15.43
C GLY A 58 -20.60 31.92 14.44
N ILE A 59 -20.73 31.62 13.13
CA ILE A 59 -20.27 32.53 12.06
C ILE A 59 -21.30 33.66 11.97
N ASP A 60 -21.11 34.71 12.75
CA ASP A 60 -21.85 35.95 12.57
C ASP A 60 -20.86 37.05 12.20
N GLN A 61 -20.60 37.17 10.90
CA GLN A 61 -19.68 38.14 10.33
C GLN A 61 -20.49 39.25 9.64
N GLN A 62 -21.18 40.08 10.42
CA GLN A 62 -21.71 41.34 9.92
C GLN A 62 -20.64 42.43 10.00
N GLY A 63 -20.19 42.91 8.85
CA GLY A 63 -19.59 44.25 8.73
C GLY A 63 -18.10 44.37 8.37
N GLN A 64 -17.38 43.30 8.05
CA GLN A 64 -16.01 43.38 7.53
C GLN A 64 -15.90 42.52 6.27
N GLY A 65 -15.34 43.08 5.20
CA GLY A 65 -15.20 42.37 3.93
C GLY A 65 -14.52 41.02 4.12
N ALA A 66 -15.11 39.97 3.56
CA ALA A 66 -14.54 38.61 3.58
C ALA A 66 -13.19 38.62 2.85
N THR A 67 -12.11 38.87 3.59
CA THR A 67 -10.75 38.76 3.06
C THR A 67 -10.39 37.27 3.01
N GLY A 68 -9.62 36.87 2.00
CA GLY A 68 -9.27 35.45 1.78
C GLY A 68 -8.65 34.79 3.02
N SER A 69 -7.95 35.55 3.86
CA SER A 69 -7.37 35.09 5.12
C SER A 69 -8.42 34.69 6.17
N ALA A 70 -9.51 35.44 6.30
CA ALA A 70 -10.60 35.14 7.25
C ALA A 70 -11.39 33.88 6.88
N VAL A 71 -11.46 33.56 5.59
CA VAL A 71 -12.12 32.34 5.08
C VAL A 71 -11.24 31.10 5.30
N THR A 72 -9.90 31.24 5.24
CA THR A 72 -8.94 30.18 5.62
C THR A 72 -8.92 29.89 7.12
N ASP A 73 -8.99 30.92 7.97
CA ASP A 73 -8.96 30.73 9.43
C ASP A 73 -10.27 30.16 10.00
N ALA A 74 -11.38 30.33 9.29
CA ALA A 74 -12.69 29.77 9.63
C ALA A 74 -12.93 28.35 9.09
N ASP A 75 -11.94 27.70 8.46
CA ASP A 75 -12.03 26.38 7.80
C ASP A 75 -13.14 26.28 6.72
N LEU A 76 -13.61 27.43 6.23
CA LEU A 76 -14.62 27.58 5.16
C LEU A 76 -13.99 27.75 3.78
N ALA A 77 -12.68 28.02 3.70
CA ALA A 77 -11.95 28.05 2.45
C ALA A 77 -11.82 26.62 1.94
N GLU A 78 -12.41 26.34 0.77
CA GLU A 78 -12.19 25.08 0.07
C GLU A 78 -10.71 24.95 -0.35
N ASN A 79 -9.87 24.44 0.55
CA ASN A 79 -8.58 23.83 0.21
C ASN A 79 -8.78 22.40 -0.35
N LYS A 80 -9.90 22.14 -1.05
CA LYS A 80 -10.26 20.83 -1.64
C LYS A 80 -9.77 20.67 -3.08
N VAL A 81 -8.70 21.35 -3.49
CA VAL A 81 -8.12 21.11 -4.83
C VAL A 81 -7.65 19.65 -4.96
N GLU A 82 -7.07 19.06 -3.91
CA GLU A 82 -6.75 17.61 -3.91
C GLU A 82 -8.01 16.74 -4.02
N ASP A 83 -9.11 17.16 -3.40
CA ASP A 83 -10.37 16.43 -3.43
C ASP A 83 -11.02 16.49 -4.83
N TYR A 84 -10.90 17.64 -5.51
CA TYR A 84 -11.29 17.78 -6.91
C TYR A 84 -10.38 16.96 -7.84
N VAL A 85 -9.05 17.10 -7.71
CA VAL A 85 -8.07 16.36 -8.51
C VAL A 85 -8.24 14.85 -8.34
N SER A 86 -8.50 14.37 -7.11
CA SER A 86 -8.66 12.94 -6.81
C SER A 86 -10.02 12.37 -7.22
N LYS A 87 -11.10 13.18 -7.23
CA LYS A 87 -12.45 12.74 -7.66
C LYS A 87 -12.70 12.93 -9.17
N PHE A 88 -11.98 13.85 -9.83
CA PHE A 88 -12.18 14.15 -11.24
C PHE A 88 -11.87 12.96 -12.15
N GLN A 89 -12.89 12.42 -12.82
CA GLN A 89 -12.78 11.23 -13.69
C GLN A 89 -12.04 10.06 -13.00
N ALA A 90 -12.33 9.83 -11.72
CA ALA A 90 -11.71 8.74 -10.95
C ALA A 90 -11.87 7.37 -11.61
N TYR A 91 -13.01 7.12 -12.28
CA TYR A 91 -13.26 5.88 -13.02
C TYR A 91 -12.28 5.62 -14.17
N LYS A 92 -11.66 6.66 -14.76
CA LYS A 92 -10.74 6.48 -15.89
C LYS A 92 -9.33 6.07 -15.47
N TYR A 93 -8.92 6.59 -14.32
CA TYR A 93 -7.56 6.46 -13.78
C TYR A 93 -7.64 6.15 -12.28
N PRO A 94 -8.22 4.99 -11.91
CA PRO A 94 -8.45 4.63 -10.51
C PRO A 94 -7.14 4.50 -9.72
N MET A 95 -6.03 4.05 -10.34
CA MET A 95 -4.76 3.88 -9.64
C MET A 95 -4.24 5.21 -9.06
N HIS A 96 -4.42 6.32 -9.79
CA HIS A 96 -4.03 7.65 -9.30
C HIS A 96 -4.96 8.14 -8.17
N THR A 97 -6.26 7.82 -8.22
CA THR A 97 -7.18 8.14 -7.11
C THR A 97 -6.83 7.35 -5.86
N ASP A 98 -6.60 6.06 -6.00
CA ASP A 98 -6.28 5.15 -4.90
C ASP A 98 -4.92 5.50 -4.29
N PHE A 99 -3.95 5.92 -5.10
CA PHE A 99 -2.68 6.45 -4.62
C PHE A 99 -2.82 7.70 -3.74
N LEU A 100 -3.72 8.62 -4.11
CA LEU A 100 -3.93 9.84 -3.32
C LEU A 100 -4.71 9.58 -2.03
N LYS A 101 -5.55 8.53 -1.98
CA LYS A 101 -6.49 8.29 -0.87
C LYS A 101 -6.17 7.10 0.03
N LEU A 102 -5.75 5.99 -0.56
CA LEU A 102 -5.56 4.70 0.12
C LEU A 102 -4.10 4.47 0.53
N ALA A 103 -3.14 4.96 -0.26
CA ALA A 103 -1.72 4.80 0.08
C ALA A 103 -1.34 5.55 1.37
N LYS A 104 -0.43 4.97 2.15
CA LYS A 104 0.10 5.56 3.38
C LYS A 104 0.85 6.85 3.06
N GLN A 105 0.31 7.98 3.52
CA GLN A 105 0.85 9.31 3.26
C GLN A 105 2.05 9.58 4.20
N VAL A 106 3.25 9.71 3.66
CA VAL A 106 4.49 9.97 4.42
C VAL A 106 5.12 11.28 3.98
N HIS A 107 5.14 12.27 4.87
CA HIS A 107 5.84 13.52 4.60
C HIS A 107 7.35 13.33 4.71
N VAL A 108 8.09 13.87 3.75
CA VAL A 108 9.57 13.84 3.74
C VAL A 108 10.14 15.21 3.43
N ASN A 109 11.30 15.51 4.01
CA ASN A 109 12.04 16.76 3.80
C ASN A 109 13.17 16.62 2.76
N THR A 110 13.22 15.48 2.06
CA THR A 110 14.23 15.15 1.04
C THR A 110 13.56 14.65 -0.23
N LYS A 111 14.24 14.82 -1.38
CA LYS A 111 13.85 14.26 -2.68
C LYS A 111 14.25 12.79 -2.86
N GLU A 112 15.10 12.30 -1.96
CA GLU A 112 15.69 10.96 -2.00
C GLU A 112 15.46 10.23 -0.65
N PRO A 113 14.21 10.08 -0.16
CA PRO A 113 13.98 9.35 1.09
C PRO A 113 14.34 7.87 0.96
N GLU A 114 14.77 7.31 2.09
CA GLU A 114 15.06 5.90 2.21
C GLU A 114 13.75 5.12 2.38
N HIS A 115 13.56 4.15 1.51
CA HIS A 115 12.48 3.19 1.57
C HIS A 115 13.01 1.86 2.05
N TYR A 116 12.26 1.22 2.94
CA TYR A 116 12.60 -0.09 3.48
C TYR A 116 11.51 -1.06 3.07
N ASN A 117 11.92 -2.09 2.32
CA ASN A 117 11.08 -3.25 2.01
C ASN A 117 11.18 -4.21 3.20
N ILE A 118 10.03 -4.59 3.74
CA ILE A 118 9.93 -5.51 4.87
C ILE A 118 9.32 -6.79 4.33
N GLY A 119 10.09 -7.88 4.40
CA GLY A 119 9.63 -9.23 4.14
C GLY A 119 9.49 -9.95 5.46
N GLU A 120 8.60 -10.94 5.52
CA GLU A 120 8.56 -11.85 6.65
C GLU A 120 9.81 -12.74 6.65
N ALA A 121 10.27 -13.15 7.84
CA ALA A 121 11.42 -14.02 7.97
C ALA A 121 11.09 -15.43 7.45
N ILE A 122 11.93 -15.96 6.55
CA ILE A 122 11.84 -17.35 6.11
C ILE A 122 12.50 -18.22 7.20
N MET A 123 11.71 -19.04 7.88
CA MET A 123 12.18 -19.94 8.96
C MET A 123 12.38 -21.40 8.49
N ASP A 124 12.36 -21.61 7.17
CA ASP A 124 12.51 -22.90 6.52
C ASP A 124 13.81 -22.90 5.71
N CYS A 125 14.59 -23.97 5.75
CA CYS A 125 15.81 -24.11 4.94
C CYS A 125 16.06 -25.57 4.53
N VAL A 126 17.11 -25.80 3.75
CA VAL A 126 17.49 -27.14 3.28
C VAL A 126 18.96 -27.44 3.55
N THR A 127 19.28 -28.71 3.76
CA THR A 127 20.67 -29.15 3.88
C THR A 127 21.42 -28.97 2.55
N LYS A 128 22.58 -28.34 2.58
CA LYS A 128 23.44 -28.08 1.42
C LYS A 128 24.09 -29.36 0.88
N ALA A 129 24.58 -30.21 1.78
CA ALA A 129 25.21 -31.48 1.46
C ALA A 129 24.67 -32.57 2.38
N ALA A 130 24.91 -33.83 2.02
CA ALA A 130 24.55 -34.95 2.87
C ALA A 130 25.36 -34.88 4.17
N VAL A 131 24.68 -35.11 5.29
CA VAL A 131 25.28 -35.25 6.61
C VAL A 131 25.37 -36.75 6.88
N THR A 132 26.58 -37.29 6.82
CA THR A 132 26.84 -38.71 7.08
C THR A 132 27.35 -38.89 8.50
N ASN A 133 26.66 -39.69 9.29
CA ASN A 133 27.00 -40.02 10.67
C ASN A 133 27.19 -41.53 10.85
N THR A 134 28.16 -42.09 10.12
CA THR A 134 28.50 -43.53 10.16
C THR A 134 28.91 -43.98 11.56
N ASP A 135 29.53 -43.09 12.33
CA ASP A 135 30.06 -43.36 13.67
C ASP A 135 28.98 -43.28 14.76
N LYS A 136 27.73 -42.95 14.40
CA LYS A 136 26.57 -42.82 15.30
C LYS A 136 26.81 -41.79 16.42
N ASP A 137 27.38 -40.64 16.08
CA ASP A 137 27.61 -39.53 17.02
C ASP A 137 26.28 -38.92 17.51
N ALA A 138 26.23 -38.59 18.80
CA ALA A 138 25.08 -37.94 19.44
C ALA A 138 24.86 -36.50 18.95
N GLU A 139 25.94 -35.81 18.59
CA GLU A 139 25.94 -34.43 18.08
C GLU A 139 26.60 -34.37 16.72
N VAL A 140 25.93 -33.74 15.75
CA VAL A 140 26.44 -33.64 14.38
C VAL A 140 26.34 -32.21 13.87
N LYS A 141 27.29 -31.82 13.03
CA LYS A 141 27.26 -30.53 12.33
C LYS A 141 26.31 -30.59 11.13
N LEU A 142 25.32 -29.69 11.08
CA LEU A 142 24.49 -29.52 9.89
C LEU A 142 25.30 -28.87 8.76
N SER A 143 25.15 -29.41 7.56
CA SER A 143 25.70 -28.80 6.35
C SER A 143 24.68 -27.83 5.76
N LEU A 144 24.85 -26.53 6.01
CA LEU A 144 23.93 -25.47 5.57
C LEU A 144 24.59 -24.47 4.62
N TYR A 145 23.79 -23.62 3.98
CA TYR A 145 24.31 -22.43 3.32
C TYR A 145 24.60 -21.34 4.37
N LYS A 146 25.62 -20.52 4.10
CA LYS A 146 26.10 -19.49 5.03
C LYS A 146 25.04 -18.45 5.43
N ASN A 147 24.03 -18.23 4.60
CA ASN A 147 22.92 -17.34 4.93
C ASN A 147 21.91 -18.01 5.86
N ASP A 148 21.70 -19.32 5.69
CA ASP A 148 20.71 -20.11 6.45
C ASP A 148 21.20 -20.44 7.85
N GLU A 149 22.52 -20.49 8.08
CA GLU A 149 23.10 -20.64 9.42
C GLU A 149 22.62 -19.55 10.39
N LYS A 150 22.27 -18.36 9.88
CA LYS A 150 21.77 -17.25 10.71
C LYS A 150 20.33 -17.43 11.19
N LEU A 151 19.61 -18.41 10.65
CA LEU A 151 18.24 -18.70 11.06
C LEU A 151 18.19 -19.51 12.35
N PHE A 152 19.31 -20.17 12.72
CA PHE A 152 19.40 -21.00 13.90
C PHE A 152 20.00 -20.20 15.06
N ALA A 153 19.33 -20.25 16.19
CA ALA A 153 19.83 -19.88 17.49
C ALA A 153 20.02 -21.14 18.35
N GLU A 154 20.87 -21.03 19.36
CA GLU A 154 21.02 -22.07 20.38
C GLU A 154 19.67 -22.36 21.03
N CYS A 155 19.47 -23.60 21.48
CA CYS A 155 18.22 -24.09 22.03
C CYS A 155 17.06 -24.21 21.05
N ASN A 156 17.17 -23.78 19.78
CA ASN A 156 16.11 -24.03 18.81
C ASN A 156 15.86 -25.53 18.62
N THR A 157 14.59 -25.88 18.44
CA THR A 157 14.21 -27.20 17.96
C THR A 157 14.01 -27.15 16.45
N VAL A 158 14.30 -28.23 15.74
CA VAL A 158 14.28 -28.27 14.27
C VAL A 158 13.59 -29.55 13.82
N LEU A 159 12.52 -29.43 13.06
CA LEU A 159 11.83 -30.57 12.47
C LEU A 159 12.43 -30.90 11.09
N VAL A 160 12.73 -32.17 10.87
CA VAL A 160 13.40 -32.66 9.66
C VAL A 160 12.39 -33.36 8.75
N ASP A 161 12.17 -32.78 7.58
CA ASP A 161 11.22 -33.30 6.61
C ASP A 161 11.66 -34.66 6.04
N GLY A 162 10.76 -35.65 6.09
CA GLY A 162 10.96 -36.94 5.43
C GLY A 162 11.95 -37.89 6.10
N VAL A 163 12.38 -37.58 7.33
CA VAL A 163 13.16 -38.49 8.18
C VAL A 163 12.31 -38.91 9.37
N THR A 164 12.17 -40.21 9.58
CA THR A 164 11.34 -40.76 10.65
C THR A 164 12.05 -40.68 12.00
N GLY A 165 11.30 -40.32 13.03
CA GLY A 165 11.65 -40.42 14.43
C GLY A 165 11.49 -41.83 14.99
N TYR A 166 11.96 -41.97 16.22
CA TYR A 166 12.00 -43.22 16.97
C TYR A 166 11.45 -43.01 18.39
N ASP A 167 10.80 -44.04 18.93
CA ASP A 167 10.34 -44.09 20.31
C ASP A 167 11.48 -44.34 21.31
N GLU A 168 11.19 -44.27 22.60
CA GLU A 168 12.16 -44.54 23.68
C GLU A 168 12.76 -45.97 23.63
N ALA A 169 12.09 -46.89 22.95
CA ALA A 169 12.57 -48.26 22.76
C ALA A 169 13.41 -48.43 21.48
N GLY A 170 13.64 -47.37 20.72
CA GLY A 170 14.42 -47.37 19.48
C GLY A 170 13.66 -47.93 18.27
N ASN A 171 12.33 -48.06 18.35
CA ASN A 171 11.50 -48.45 17.20
C ASN A 171 11.01 -47.21 16.46
N SER A 172 10.91 -47.29 15.14
CA SER A 172 10.36 -46.19 14.36
C SER A 172 8.86 -46.04 14.65
N ASP A 173 8.46 -44.85 15.13
CA ASP A 173 7.09 -44.56 15.58
C ASP A 173 6.26 -43.83 14.50
N GLY A 174 6.88 -43.50 13.37
CA GLY A 174 6.24 -42.76 12.27
C GLY A 174 6.15 -41.24 12.49
N SER A 175 6.65 -40.72 13.61
CA SER A 175 6.79 -39.28 13.85
C SER A 175 7.92 -38.69 12.99
N PRO A 176 7.95 -37.38 12.73
CA PRO A 176 9.11 -36.74 12.10
C PRO A 176 10.28 -36.61 13.09
N LEU A 177 11.51 -36.72 12.59
CA LEU A 177 12.72 -36.48 13.37
C LEU A 177 12.78 -35.01 13.82
N VAL A 178 13.02 -34.79 15.10
CA VAL A 178 13.22 -33.49 15.72
C VAL A 178 14.64 -33.43 16.28
N LEU A 179 15.31 -32.34 15.95
CA LEU A 179 16.66 -32.04 16.40
C LEU A 179 16.64 -30.86 17.38
N TYR A 180 17.65 -30.79 18.22
CA TYR A 180 17.91 -29.72 19.16
C TYR A 180 19.25 -29.05 18.82
N VAL A 181 19.27 -27.73 18.68
CA VAL A 181 20.48 -26.97 18.39
C VAL A 181 21.29 -26.80 19.67
N VAL A 182 22.39 -27.55 19.77
CA VAL A 182 23.30 -27.53 20.92
C VAL A 182 24.19 -26.30 20.90
N SER A 183 24.70 -25.93 19.72
CA SER A 183 25.50 -24.71 19.54
C SER A 183 25.30 -24.10 18.17
N ALA A 184 25.35 -22.76 18.12
CA ALA A 184 25.19 -21.98 16.90
C ALA A 184 26.29 -20.91 16.83
N ASP A 185 27.51 -21.31 16.47
CA ASP A 185 28.67 -20.42 16.45
C ASP A 185 29.41 -20.42 15.11
N LYS A 186 30.30 -19.43 14.89
CA LYS A 186 31.06 -19.30 13.64
C LYS A 186 32.22 -20.30 13.49
N ALA A 187 32.69 -20.89 14.58
CA ALA A 187 33.86 -21.77 14.59
C ALA A 187 33.45 -23.23 14.28
N ASN A 188 32.40 -23.69 14.93
CA ASN A 188 31.85 -25.04 14.90
C ASN A 188 30.67 -25.14 13.94
N GLY A 189 30.00 -24.04 13.60
CA GLY A 189 28.77 -24.04 12.79
C GLY A 189 27.55 -24.38 13.63
N ILE A 190 26.50 -24.90 12.99
CA ILE A 190 25.28 -25.33 13.69
C ILE A 190 25.42 -26.80 14.08
N MET A 191 25.59 -27.06 15.38
CA MET A 191 25.65 -28.40 15.95
C MET A 191 24.27 -28.80 16.48
N VAL A 192 23.84 -30.00 16.14
CA VAL A 192 22.52 -30.52 16.53
C VAL A 192 22.60 -31.89 17.15
N ALA A 193 21.74 -32.14 18.13
CA ALA A 193 21.49 -33.45 18.72
C ALA A 193 20.08 -33.92 18.35
N ALA A 194 19.85 -35.23 18.27
CA ALA A 194 18.51 -35.75 18.04
C ALA A 194 17.71 -35.82 19.35
N LEU A 195 16.42 -35.46 19.29
CA LEU A 195 15.48 -35.64 20.41
C LEU A 195 14.71 -36.97 20.33
N ASN A 196 14.48 -37.47 19.11
CA ASN A 196 13.82 -38.74 18.82
C ASN A 196 14.57 -39.50 17.70
N GLY A 197 15.90 -39.59 17.82
CA GLY A 197 16.77 -40.31 16.90
C GLY A 197 16.86 -41.82 17.18
N PRO A 198 17.42 -42.61 16.25
CA PRO A 198 17.71 -44.02 16.49
C PRO A 198 18.70 -44.23 17.64
N LEU A 199 18.67 -45.44 18.21
CA LEU A 199 19.60 -45.85 19.26
C LEU A 199 20.78 -46.65 18.67
N ASP A 200 21.97 -46.42 19.19
CA ASP A 200 23.16 -47.22 18.92
C ASP A 200 23.11 -48.57 19.66
N ASP A 201 24.13 -49.41 19.45
CA ASP A 201 24.21 -50.74 20.06
C ASP A 201 24.38 -50.68 21.59
N SER A 202 24.71 -49.50 22.13
CA SER A 202 24.85 -49.19 23.56
C SER A 202 23.60 -48.52 24.15
N GLY A 203 22.57 -48.27 23.34
CA GLY A 203 21.34 -47.58 23.75
C GLY A 203 21.43 -46.04 23.78
N ASN A 204 22.48 -45.43 23.21
CA ASN A 204 22.59 -43.98 23.09
C ASN A 204 21.89 -43.48 21.82
N MET A 205 21.21 -42.34 21.93
CA MET A 205 20.55 -41.71 20.80
C MET A 205 21.55 -40.97 19.92
N TYR A 206 21.42 -41.12 18.60
CA TYR A 206 22.28 -40.46 17.63
C TYR A 206 21.51 -39.78 16.51
N VAL A 207 22.15 -38.85 15.81
CA VAL A 207 21.56 -38.18 14.64
C VAL A 207 21.71 -39.09 13.42
N PRO A 208 20.63 -39.51 12.74
CA PRO A 208 20.73 -40.38 11.56
C PRO A 208 21.28 -39.62 10.34
N ASP A 209 21.68 -40.36 9.30
CA ASP A 209 22.14 -39.77 8.04
C ASP A 209 21.06 -38.87 7.40
N LEU A 210 21.43 -37.64 7.06
CA LEU A 210 20.56 -36.70 6.35
C LEU A 210 21.04 -36.56 4.90
N LYS A 211 20.11 -36.71 3.96
CA LYS A 211 20.42 -36.50 2.53
C LYS A 211 20.61 -35.00 2.25
N ALA A 212 21.33 -34.68 1.18
CA ALA A 212 21.36 -33.31 0.66
C ALA A 212 19.96 -32.88 0.20
N GLY A 213 19.58 -31.64 0.48
CA GLY A 213 18.27 -31.09 0.15
C GLY A 213 17.14 -31.55 1.09
N THR A 214 17.47 -32.05 2.28
CA THR A 214 16.46 -32.39 3.31
C THR A 214 15.91 -31.10 3.90
N GLY A 215 14.59 -30.96 3.97
CA GLY A 215 13.92 -29.78 4.51
C GLY A 215 14.05 -29.68 6.02
N LEU A 216 14.28 -28.47 6.52
CA LEU A 216 14.44 -28.16 7.94
C LEU A 216 13.47 -27.04 8.30
N HIS A 217 12.65 -27.29 9.31
CA HIS A 217 11.68 -26.34 9.84
C HIS A 217 12.12 -25.92 11.24
N ILE A 218 12.47 -24.64 11.39
CA ILE A 218 12.96 -24.11 12.66
C ILE A 218 11.76 -23.83 13.57
N MET A 219 11.80 -24.40 14.76
CA MET A 219 10.75 -24.32 15.78
C MET A 219 11.24 -23.53 17.00
N ALA A 220 10.33 -23.31 17.94
CA ALA A 220 10.61 -22.52 19.13
C ALA A 220 11.83 -23.04 19.93
N PRO A 221 12.57 -22.15 20.60
CA PRO A 221 13.65 -22.55 21.48
C PRO A 221 13.11 -23.26 22.74
N ALA A 222 13.79 -24.33 23.14
CA ALA A 222 13.53 -25.10 24.36
C ALA A 222 14.67 -24.87 25.35
N MET A 223 14.49 -23.90 26.26
CA MET A 223 15.51 -23.52 27.25
C MET A 223 15.48 -24.40 28.50
N SER A 224 16.61 -24.51 29.19
CA SER A 224 16.69 -25.14 30.51
C SER A 224 15.91 -24.34 31.55
N GLU A 225 15.49 -25.00 32.65
CA GLU A 225 14.66 -24.39 33.72
C GLU A 225 15.26 -23.09 34.29
N SER A 226 16.58 -22.98 34.36
CA SER A 226 17.30 -21.82 34.89
C SER A 226 17.63 -20.76 33.84
N GLU A 227 17.49 -21.06 32.56
CA GLU A 227 17.85 -20.17 31.45
C GLU A 227 16.69 -19.23 31.11
N VAL A 228 17.01 -17.95 30.95
CA VAL A 228 16.04 -16.89 30.66
C VAL A 228 16.44 -16.06 29.44
N GLU A 229 17.69 -16.21 28.97
CA GLU A 229 18.25 -15.41 27.90
C GLU A 229 18.66 -16.29 26.72
N ILE A 230 18.18 -15.91 25.53
CA ILE A 230 18.56 -16.47 24.25
C ILE A 230 18.96 -15.31 23.33
N ALA A 231 19.84 -15.58 22.36
CA ALA A 231 20.16 -14.62 21.33
C ALA A 231 18.88 -14.15 20.61
N PRO A 232 18.62 -12.83 20.48
CA PRO A 232 17.43 -12.34 19.80
C PRO A 232 17.55 -12.52 18.28
N ASP A 233 16.43 -12.80 17.64
CA ASP A 233 16.35 -12.81 16.17
C ASP A 233 16.65 -11.42 15.60
N SER A 234 17.38 -11.38 14.48
CA SER A 234 17.68 -10.13 13.78
C SER A 234 17.10 -10.16 12.36
N ALA A 235 16.18 -9.24 12.08
CA ALA A 235 15.64 -9.00 10.74
C ALA A 235 16.07 -7.61 10.24
N TYR A 236 16.75 -7.57 9.10
CA TYR A 236 17.22 -6.31 8.51
C TYR A 236 16.42 -5.99 7.23
N PRO A 237 15.63 -4.90 7.20
CA PRO A 237 14.91 -4.48 6.00
C PRO A 237 15.87 -4.12 4.86
N LYS A 238 15.48 -4.43 3.62
CA LYS A 238 16.27 -4.04 2.44
C LYS A 238 16.00 -2.57 2.10
N LYS A 239 17.07 -1.77 2.10
CA LYS A 239 17.03 -0.34 1.77
C LYS A 239 16.97 -0.12 0.24
N GLU A 240 16.08 0.75 -0.18
CA GLU A 240 15.96 1.28 -1.54
C GLU A 240 15.80 2.81 -1.49
N ILE A 241 16.33 3.54 -2.46
CA ILE A 241 16.17 5.00 -2.53
C ILE A 241 14.94 5.30 -3.38
N ALA A 242 13.98 6.04 -2.82
CA ALA A 242 12.83 6.52 -3.55
C ALA A 242 13.10 7.93 -4.10
N TYR A 243 12.77 8.19 -5.37
CA TYR A 243 12.94 9.50 -5.99
C TYR A 243 11.60 10.21 -6.13
N LEU A 244 11.44 11.37 -5.49
CA LEU A 244 10.24 12.20 -5.60
C LEU A 244 10.28 13.01 -6.91
N GLN A 245 9.28 12.83 -7.76
CA GLN A 245 9.18 13.58 -9.00
C GLN A 245 8.23 14.77 -8.84
N LYS A 246 8.75 15.96 -9.15
CA LYS A 246 7.95 17.18 -9.19
C LYS A 246 7.06 17.17 -10.44
N LYS A 247 5.75 16.98 -10.24
CA LYS A 247 4.73 16.95 -11.28
C LYS A 247 3.99 18.28 -11.28
N VAL A 248 3.94 18.94 -12.43
CA VAL A 248 3.32 20.27 -12.59
C VAL A 248 2.24 20.21 -13.66
N CYS A 249 1.05 20.71 -13.33
CA CYS A 249 -0.07 20.93 -14.24
C CYS A 249 -0.21 22.44 -14.49
N PRO A 250 0.33 22.96 -15.62
CA PRO A 250 0.13 24.36 -16.01
C PRO A 250 -1.19 24.51 -16.77
N ILE A 251 -2.03 25.44 -16.34
CA ILE A 251 -3.25 25.86 -17.02
C ILE A 251 -3.11 27.35 -17.29
N THR A 252 -2.86 27.72 -18.55
CA THR A 252 -2.73 29.12 -18.96
C THR A 252 -3.81 29.46 -19.96
N TRP A 253 -4.48 30.60 -19.76
CA TRP A 253 -5.45 31.14 -20.71
C TRP A 253 -5.30 32.66 -20.83
N THR A 254 -5.73 33.20 -21.97
CA THR A 254 -5.70 34.65 -22.23
C THR A 254 -7.06 35.27 -21.98
N GLU A 255 -7.10 36.57 -21.67
CA GLU A 255 -8.37 37.29 -21.55
C GLU A 255 -9.14 37.35 -22.88
N PHE A 256 -8.42 37.41 -24.00
CA PHE A 256 -9.02 37.34 -25.32
C PHE A 256 -9.77 36.01 -25.54
N PHE A 257 -9.21 34.90 -25.04
CA PHE A 257 -9.89 33.61 -25.06
C PHE A 257 -11.16 33.61 -24.22
N GLU A 258 -11.24 34.36 -23.12
CA GLU A 258 -12.49 34.49 -22.35
C GLU A 258 -13.55 35.29 -23.13
N ARG A 259 -13.14 36.39 -23.77
CA ARG A 259 -14.05 37.37 -24.39
C ARG A 259 -14.53 37.00 -25.79
N ILE A 260 -13.80 36.18 -26.55
CA ILE A 260 -14.17 35.87 -27.93
C ILE A 260 -15.40 34.94 -28.01
N ASN A 261 -16.35 35.31 -28.88
CA ASN A 261 -17.47 34.45 -29.23
C ASN A 261 -16.98 33.24 -30.04
N LYS A 262 -16.98 32.07 -29.40
CA LYS A 262 -16.55 30.83 -30.02
C LYS A 262 -17.71 30.16 -30.76
N LYS A 263 -17.40 29.58 -31.92
CA LYS A 263 -18.35 28.77 -32.70
C LYS A 263 -18.78 27.49 -31.98
N ALA A 264 -17.91 26.93 -31.14
CA ALA A 264 -18.20 25.84 -30.22
C ALA A 264 -18.25 26.36 -28.79
N LYS A 265 -19.14 25.80 -27.95
CA LYS A 265 -19.16 26.10 -26.51
C LYS A 265 -17.89 25.53 -25.88
N TRP A 266 -16.84 26.35 -25.81
CA TRP A 266 -15.54 26.00 -25.25
C TRP A 266 -15.10 27.09 -24.27
N ASN A 267 -15.41 26.89 -23.00
CA ASN A 267 -15.15 27.86 -21.95
C ASN A 267 -13.81 27.56 -21.23
N VAL A 268 -13.42 28.41 -20.27
CA VAL A 268 -12.20 28.21 -19.47
C VAL A 268 -12.31 26.97 -18.59
N GLN A 269 -13.51 26.59 -18.16
CA GLN A 269 -13.73 25.40 -17.35
C GLN A 269 -13.45 24.11 -18.15
N ASP A 270 -13.92 24.04 -19.40
CA ASP A 270 -13.64 22.92 -20.31
C ASP A 270 -12.15 22.75 -20.55
N LEU A 271 -11.41 23.87 -20.68
CA LEU A 271 -9.95 23.86 -20.80
C LEU A 271 -9.27 23.34 -19.52
N LYS A 272 -9.75 23.77 -18.34
CA LYS A 272 -9.26 23.30 -17.04
C LYS A 272 -9.49 21.80 -16.88
N ASP A 273 -10.69 21.33 -17.17
CA ASP A 273 -11.08 19.93 -17.04
C ASP A 273 -10.31 19.03 -18.02
N TRP A 274 -10.11 19.49 -19.26
CA TRP A 274 -9.28 18.78 -20.25
C TRP A 274 -7.81 18.70 -19.80
N THR A 275 -7.26 19.81 -19.32
CA THR A 275 -5.86 19.87 -18.87
C THR A 275 -5.63 18.99 -17.64
N LEU A 276 -6.59 18.99 -16.70
CA LEU A 276 -6.57 18.14 -15.53
C LEU A 276 -6.69 16.65 -15.87
N SER A 277 -7.58 16.29 -16.81
CA SER A 277 -7.69 14.91 -17.32
C SER A 277 -6.36 14.41 -17.88
N ASN A 278 -5.72 15.23 -18.72
CA ASN A 278 -4.41 14.91 -19.29
C ASN A 278 -3.31 14.82 -18.23
N PHE A 279 -3.36 15.67 -17.20
CA PHE A 279 -2.42 15.61 -16.09
C PHE A 279 -2.56 14.29 -15.31
N ARG A 280 -3.78 13.86 -15.00
CA ARG A 280 -4.04 12.56 -14.35
C ARG A 280 -3.54 11.39 -15.20
N LYS A 281 -3.80 11.41 -16.50
CA LYS A 281 -3.29 10.41 -17.46
C LYS A 281 -1.76 10.32 -17.42
N LYS A 282 -1.07 11.47 -17.45
CA LYS A 282 0.39 11.55 -17.36
C LYS A 282 0.91 11.01 -16.03
N CYS A 283 0.30 11.40 -14.91
CA CYS A 283 0.70 10.94 -13.58
C CYS A 283 0.57 9.42 -13.45
N THR A 284 -0.55 8.85 -13.92
CA THR A 284 -0.81 7.41 -13.89
C THR A 284 0.20 6.63 -14.73
N ARG A 285 0.51 7.10 -15.95
CA ARG A 285 1.55 6.49 -16.80
C ARG A 285 2.93 6.54 -16.16
N THR A 286 3.31 7.68 -15.56
CA THR A 286 4.57 7.80 -14.80
C THR A 286 4.60 6.84 -13.61
N MET A 287 3.49 6.66 -12.90
CA MET A 287 3.40 5.70 -11.80
C MET A 287 3.48 4.24 -12.27
N LEU A 288 3.02 3.90 -13.48
CA LEU A 288 3.12 2.54 -14.03
C LEU A 288 4.54 2.22 -14.54
N ILE A 289 5.06 3.04 -15.45
CA ILE A 289 6.28 2.76 -16.23
C ILE A 289 7.43 3.74 -15.96
N GLY A 290 7.38 4.55 -14.90
CA GLY A 290 8.47 5.46 -14.54
C GLY A 290 9.81 4.76 -14.32
N VAL A 291 10.91 5.46 -14.57
CA VAL A 291 12.27 5.00 -14.29
C VAL A 291 12.83 5.82 -13.14
N GLY A 292 13.18 5.14 -12.05
CA GLY A 292 13.79 5.77 -10.87
C GLY A 292 15.21 6.22 -11.19
N THR A 293 15.42 7.52 -11.38
CA THR A 293 16.74 8.09 -11.64
C THR A 293 16.77 9.59 -11.34
N LYS A 294 17.97 10.16 -11.34
CA LYS A 294 18.17 11.61 -11.33
C LYS A 294 19.08 12.03 -12.46
N SER A 295 18.77 13.17 -13.06
CA SER A 295 19.57 13.76 -14.13
C SER A 295 19.92 15.20 -13.81
N LEU A 296 21.11 15.64 -14.22
CA LEU A 296 21.51 17.03 -14.10
C LEU A 296 20.80 17.86 -15.17
N LYS A 297 20.14 18.92 -14.72
CA LYS A 297 19.61 19.96 -15.60
C LYS A 297 20.47 21.21 -15.45
N TYR A 298 21.15 21.55 -16.52
CA TYR A 298 21.85 22.82 -16.65
C TYR A 298 20.79 23.93 -16.77
N GLY A 299 20.65 24.75 -15.74
CA GLY A 299 19.71 25.86 -15.72
C GLY A 299 20.23 27.11 -16.41
N SER A 300 19.44 28.19 -16.33
CA SER A 300 19.87 29.52 -16.73
C SER A 300 20.88 30.10 -15.73
N LYS A 301 21.53 31.23 -16.07
CA LYS A 301 22.43 31.97 -15.15
C LYS A 301 21.77 32.34 -13.80
N LYS A 302 20.44 32.34 -13.70
CA LYS A 302 19.68 32.70 -12.47
C LYS A 302 19.42 31.53 -11.52
N THR A 303 19.36 30.30 -12.02
CA THR A 303 18.95 29.11 -11.23
C THR A 303 20.09 28.12 -11.00
N GLY A 304 21.21 28.25 -11.70
CA GLY A 304 22.34 27.31 -11.58
C GLY A 304 22.00 25.91 -12.12
N THR A 305 22.87 24.94 -11.82
CA THR A 305 22.67 23.53 -12.17
C THR A 305 21.89 22.83 -11.07
N GLU A 306 20.81 22.14 -11.42
CA GLU A 306 19.91 21.47 -10.48
C GLU A 306 19.70 20.00 -10.88
N TYR A 307 19.32 19.15 -9.92
CA TYR A 307 18.89 17.78 -10.22
C TYR A 307 17.40 17.72 -10.56
N VAL A 308 17.08 16.96 -11.61
CA VAL A 308 15.72 16.54 -11.94
C VAL A 308 15.56 15.09 -11.53
N TYR A 309 14.53 14.84 -10.72
CA TYR A 309 14.20 13.54 -10.16
C TYR A 309 13.07 12.88 -10.94
N PHE A 310 13.23 11.59 -11.24
CA PHE A 310 12.25 10.79 -11.95
C PHE A 310 11.81 9.64 -11.05
N GLN A 311 10.49 9.48 -10.89
CA GLN A 311 9.91 8.47 -10.02
C GLN A 311 10.05 7.07 -10.65
N LYS A 312 10.31 6.06 -9.82
CA LYS A 312 10.24 4.64 -10.19
C LYS A 312 8.77 4.19 -10.36
N GLY A 313 8.47 3.54 -11.48
CA GLY A 313 7.16 2.98 -11.76
C GLY A 313 6.89 1.66 -11.04
N VAL A 314 5.62 1.33 -10.84
CA VAL A 314 5.14 0.12 -10.17
C VAL A 314 5.59 -1.14 -10.89
N LEU A 315 5.55 -1.17 -12.23
CA LEU A 315 5.97 -2.35 -13.01
C LEU A 315 7.43 -2.75 -12.77
N ARG A 316 8.28 -1.80 -12.32
CA ARG A 316 9.69 -2.06 -11.96
C ARG A 316 9.90 -2.39 -10.48
N GLN A 317 8.82 -2.44 -9.70
CA GLN A 317 8.82 -2.78 -8.27
C GLN A 317 8.17 -4.15 -8.01
N LEU A 318 7.44 -4.69 -8.99
CA LEU A 318 6.80 -6.00 -8.88
C LEU A 318 7.83 -7.11 -8.68
N ARG A 319 7.44 -8.17 -7.96
CA ARG A 319 8.28 -9.33 -7.64
C ARG A 319 7.80 -10.63 -8.29
N LEU A 320 6.50 -10.78 -8.51
CA LEU A 320 5.91 -11.98 -9.09
C LEU A 320 5.38 -11.74 -10.50
N GLY A 321 5.51 -12.73 -11.37
CA GLY A 321 4.86 -12.77 -12.67
C GLY A 321 3.98 -14.00 -12.80
N TYR A 322 2.78 -13.85 -13.37
CA TYR A 322 1.90 -14.96 -13.71
C TYR A 322 1.54 -14.89 -15.19
N GLN A 323 2.04 -15.85 -15.96
CA GLN A 323 1.79 -16.00 -17.38
C GLN A 323 0.53 -16.83 -17.60
N ILE A 324 -0.48 -16.18 -18.17
CA ILE A 324 -1.74 -16.83 -18.57
C ILE A 324 -1.64 -17.34 -20.01
N GLY A 325 -2.43 -18.37 -20.32
CA GLY A 325 -2.60 -18.84 -21.69
C GLY A 325 -3.36 -17.84 -22.58
N SER A 326 -3.79 -18.31 -23.76
CA SER A 326 -4.65 -17.53 -24.67
C SER A 326 -5.99 -17.14 -24.04
N THR A 327 -6.47 -17.98 -23.12
CA THR A 327 -7.69 -17.81 -22.33
C THR A 327 -7.37 -17.80 -20.86
N LEU A 328 -8.04 -16.94 -20.10
CA LEU A 328 -7.95 -16.93 -18.64
C LEU A 328 -8.91 -17.99 -18.11
N GLU A 329 -8.42 -18.96 -17.35
CA GLU A 329 -9.25 -20.00 -16.75
C GLU A 329 -9.58 -19.70 -15.29
N PHE A 330 -10.64 -20.32 -14.78
CA PHE A 330 -10.97 -20.22 -13.35
C PHE A 330 -9.84 -20.77 -12.45
N ALA A 331 -9.14 -21.82 -12.90
CA ALA A 331 -7.98 -22.38 -12.22
C ALA A 331 -6.84 -21.35 -12.09
N ASP A 332 -6.63 -20.50 -13.10
CA ASP A 332 -5.63 -19.43 -13.05
C ASP A 332 -5.92 -18.43 -11.93
N LEU A 333 -7.19 -18.09 -11.69
CA LEU A 333 -7.58 -17.20 -10.59
C LEU A 333 -7.26 -17.82 -9.22
N ILE A 334 -7.41 -19.14 -9.08
CA ILE A 334 -7.00 -19.86 -7.87
C ILE A 334 -5.47 -19.86 -7.74
N GLY A 335 -4.74 -20.10 -8.83
CA GLY A 335 -3.28 -20.04 -8.84
C GLY A 335 -2.75 -18.66 -8.44
N ILE A 336 -3.31 -17.60 -9.02
CA ILE A 336 -2.98 -16.21 -8.72
C ILE A 336 -3.25 -15.89 -7.25
N THR A 337 -4.43 -16.24 -6.72
CA THR A 337 -4.77 -15.99 -5.30
C THR A 337 -3.87 -16.77 -4.35
N ARG A 338 -3.59 -18.05 -4.63
CA ARG A 338 -2.69 -18.88 -3.82
C ARG A 338 -1.26 -18.33 -3.78
N MET A 339 -0.79 -17.75 -4.89
CA MET A 339 0.54 -17.13 -4.96
C MET A 339 0.60 -15.77 -4.25
N LEU A 340 -0.40 -14.91 -4.47
CA LEU A 340 -0.45 -13.58 -3.86
C LEU A 340 -0.67 -13.63 -2.35
N PHE A 341 -1.47 -14.58 -1.88
CA PHE A 341 -1.81 -14.79 -0.47
C PHE A 341 -1.11 -16.03 0.11
N GLY A 342 0.13 -16.30 -0.33
CA GLY A 342 0.94 -17.40 0.19
C GLY A 342 1.30 -17.25 1.68
N LYS A 343 2.05 -18.21 2.22
CA LYS A 343 2.46 -18.30 3.65
C LYS A 343 3.02 -16.98 4.20
N TYR A 344 3.72 -16.21 3.37
CA TYR A 344 4.43 -14.99 3.76
C TYR A 344 3.66 -13.69 3.46
N SER A 345 2.32 -13.76 3.38
CA SER A 345 1.49 -12.59 3.05
C SER A 345 1.04 -11.77 4.24
N ASN A 346 1.37 -10.48 4.19
CA ASN A 346 0.95 -9.48 5.17
C ASN A 346 -0.48 -8.96 4.95
N THR A 347 -1.09 -9.27 3.79
CA THR A 347 -2.44 -8.79 3.42
C THR A 347 -3.33 -9.94 3.00
N ASN A 348 -4.63 -9.78 3.25
CA ASN A 348 -5.69 -10.65 2.76
C ASN A 348 -6.53 -10.00 1.64
N GLU A 349 -6.24 -8.75 1.28
CA GLU A 349 -6.88 -8.02 0.19
C GLU A 349 -5.84 -7.40 -0.76
N MET A 350 -6.06 -7.53 -2.07
CA MET A 350 -5.24 -6.94 -3.13
C MET A 350 -6.08 -6.07 -4.07
N ASP A 351 -5.51 -4.96 -4.55
CA ASP A 351 -6.05 -4.19 -5.66
C ASP A 351 -5.44 -4.68 -6.97
N VAL A 352 -6.28 -5.01 -7.95
CA VAL A 352 -5.87 -5.50 -9.27
C VAL A 352 -6.30 -4.52 -10.35
N TYR A 353 -5.34 -3.77 -10.89
CA TYR A 353 -5.55 -2.82 -11.98
C TYR A 353 -5.41 -3.53 -13.31
N CYS A 354 -6.47 -3.54 -14.11
CA CYS A 354 -6.58 -4.37 -15.31
C CYS A 354 -6.69 -3.52 -16.57
N GLY A 355 -6.02 -3.95 -17.64
CA GLY A 355 -6.32 -3.48 -18.99
C GLY A 355 -7.70 -3.95 -19.46
N THR A 356 -8.23 -3.31 -20.49
CA THR A 356 -9.60 -3.60 -20.96
C THR A 356 -9.75 -5.01 -21.54
N LYS A 357 -8.75 -5.52 -22.28
CA LYS A 357 -8.77 -6.89 -22.80
C LYS A 357 -8.61 -7.94 -21.70
N PHE A 358 -7.87 -7.63 -20.63
CA PHE A 358 -7.81 -8.53 -19.47
C PHE A 358 -9.19 -8.67 -18.81
N ILE A 359 -9.94 -7.58 -18.67
CA ILE A 359 -11.31 -7.61 -18.13
C ILE A 359 -12.25 -8.38 -19.05
N GLU A 360 -12.11 -8.26 -20.37
CA GLU A 360 -12.86 -9.09 -21.32
C GLU A 360 -12.58 -10.59 -21.09
N LYS A 361 -11.31 -10.97 -20.92
CA LYS A 361 -10.92 -12.36 -20.58
C LYS A 361 -11.54 -12.80 -19.25
N LEU A 362 -11.55 -11.94 -18.24
CA LEU A 362 -12.16 -12.20 -16.92
C LEU A 362 -13.67 -12.44 -17.02
N LEU A 363 -14.37 -11.68 -17.85
CA LEU A 363 -15.82 -11.82 -18.06
C LEU A 363 -16.21 -13.08 -18.85
N ASN A 364 -15.30 -13.57 -19.70
CA ASN A 364 -15.52 -14.75 -20.55
C ASN A 364 -15.16 -16.09 -19.86
N ILE A 365 -14.78 -16.07 -18.58
CA ILE A 365 -14.52 -17.29 -17.82
C ILE A 365 -15.79 -18.13 -17.71
N ASP A 366 -15.68 -19.44 -18.00
CA ASP A 366 -16.77 -20.39 -17.80
C ASP A 366 -16.91 -20.76 -16.31
N PHE A 367 -17.90 -20.17 -15.65
CA PHE A 367 -18.23 -20.46 -14.24
C PHE A 367 -19.18 -21.64 -14.06
N THR A 368 -19.58 -22.34 -15.12
CA THR A 368 -20.64 -23.37 -15.06
C THR A 368 -20.28 -24.53 -14.13
N LYS A 369 -18.99 -24.79 -13.91
CA LYS A 369 -18.45 -25.82 -13.01
C LYS A 369 -18.31 -25.37 -11.54
N HIS A 370 -18.41 -24.08 -11.23
CA HIS A 370 -18.13 -23.50 -9.91
C HIS A 370 -19.24 -22.52 -9.46
N LYS A 371 -20.45 -23.05 -9.25
CA LYS A 371 -21.67 -22.26 -8.98
C LYS A 371 -21.71 -21.54 -7.63
N ASP A 372 -20.80 -21.87 -6.71
CA ASP A 372 -20.82 -21.36 -5.33
C ASP A 372 -20.00 -20.06 -5.14
N ILE A 373 -19.33 -19.57 -6.19
CA ILE A 373 -18.45 -18.38 -6.10
C ILE A 373 -19.12 -17.21 -6.82
N SER A 374 -19.75 -16.34 -6.05
CA SER A 374 -20.43 -15.15 -6.54
C SER A 374 -19.52 -13.92 -6.51
N PHE A 375 -19.39 -13.20 -7.62
CA PHE A 375 -18.78 -11.86 -7.61
C PHE A 375 -19.72 -10.87 -6.89
N VAL A 376 -19.27 -10.32 -5.76
CA VAL A 376 -20.01 -9.27 -5.07
C VAL A 376 -19.69 -7.93 -5.73
N LYS A 377 -20.65 -7.35 -6.45
CA LYS A 377 -20.60 -5.95 -6.89
C LYS A 377 -20.73 -5.05 -5.67
N LYS A 378 -19.62 -4.51 -5.17
CA LYS A 378 -19.64 -3.53 -4.08
C LYS A 378 -19.50 -2.12 -4.67
N GLN A 379 -20.60 -1.38 -4.75
CA GLN A 379 -20.57 0.04 -5.11
C GLN A 379 -20.08 0.86 -3.92
N ASN A 380 -18.92 1.48 -4.05
CA ASN A 380 -18.55 2.65 -3.27
C ASN A 380 -17.82 3.64 -4.19
N ILE A 381 -18.54 4.66 -4.65
CA ILE A 381 -18.06 5.83 -5.39
C ILE A 381 -17.28 5.48 -6.69
N GLY A 382 -18.03 5.18 -7.77
CA GLY A 382 -17.56 5.36 -9.15
C GLY A 382 -16.47 4.40 -9.66
N ILE A 383 -16.32 3.22 -9.08
CA ILE A 383 -15.51 2.12 -9.61
C ILE A 383 -16.31 0.83 -9.44
N ASP A 384 -16.68 0.17 -10.54
CA ASP A 384 -17.32 -1.15 -10.53
C ASP A 384 -16.26 -2.21 -10.18
N ILE A 385 -16.06 -2.42 -8.87
CA ILE A 385 -15.17 -3.48 -8.37
C ILE A 385 -15.95 -4.80 -8.41
N SER A 386 -15.69 -5.61 -9.42
CA SER A 386 -15.95 -7.06 -9.33
C SER A 386 -14.89 -7.62 -8.39
N SER A 387 -15.28 -8.06 -7.21
CA SER A 387 -14.37 -8.70 -6.25
C SER A 387 -14.40 -10.21 -6.41
N PHE A 388 -13.23 -10.85 -6.37
CA PHE A 388 -13.10 -12.31 -6.32
C PHE A 388 -12.57 -12.71 -4.96
N GLU A 389 -13.41 -13.40 -4.19
CA GLU A 389 -13.12 -13.79 -2.81
C GLU A 389 -12.95 -15.31 -2.75
N THR A 390 -11.84 -15.74 -2.15
CA THR A 390 -11.54 -17.14 -1.87
C THR A 390 -11.13 -17.29 -0.41
N THR A 391 -11.00 -18.52 0.08
CA THR A 391 -10.45 -18.79 1.41
C THR A 391 -9.02 -18.28 1.59
N PHE A 392 -8.28 -18.06 0.50
CA PHE A 392 -6.93 -17.50 0.55
C PHE A 392 -6.93 -15.98 0.74
N GLY A 393 -7.90 -15.29 0.15
CA GLY A 393 -7.98 -13.83 0.19
C GLY A 393 -8.84 -13.25 -0.93
N LYS A 394 -8.78 -11.93 -1.08
CA LYS A 394 -9.70 -11.16 -1.93
C LYS A 394 -8.97 -10.30 -2.97
N LEU A 395 -9.37 -10.43 -4.22
CA LEU A 395 -8.90 -9.61 -5.33
C LEU A 395 -9.97 -8.57 -5.72
N ASN A 396 -9.60 -7.29 -5.71
CA ASN A 396 -10.47 -6.19 -6.13
C ASN A 396 -10.08 -5.74 -7.54
N PHE A 397 -10.83 -6.14 -8.57
CA PHE A 397 -10.53 -5.77 -9.95
C PHE A 397 -11.01 -4.36 -10.29
N LYS A 398 -10.15 -3.55 -10.91
CA LYS A 398 -10.40 -2.16 -11.34
C LYS A 398 -9.89 -1.96 -12.76
N VAL A 399 -10.69 -1.36 -13.65
CA VAL A 399 -10.28 -1.04 -15.02
C VAL A 399 -9.34 0.17 -15.02
N GLU A 400 -8.13 0.02 -15.55
CA GLU A 400 -7.14 1.09 -15.64
C GLU A 400 -6.77 1.36 -17.11
N HIS A 401 -7.40 2.37 -17.72
CA HIS A 401 -7.18 2.72 -19.13
C HIS A 401 -5.75 3.21 -19.42
N ALA A 402 -4.98 3.60 -18.41
CA ALA A 402 -3.57 3.92 -18.60
C ALA A 402 -2.73 2.70 -19.03
N LEU A 403 -3.18 1.47 -18.78
CA LEU A 403 -2.51 0.25 -19.26
C LEU A 403 -2.70 0.07 -20.77
N ASP A 404 -3.92 0.26 -21.27
CA ASP A 404 -4.24 0.20 -22.71
C ASP A 404 -3.42 1.22 -23.49
N ASP A 405 -3.36 2.44 -22.94
CA ASP A 405 -2.57 3.56 -23.42
C ASP A 405 -1.06 3.27 -23.58
N LEU A 406 -0.55 2.27 -22.86
CA LEU A 406 0.85 1.86 -22.84
C LEU A 406 1.08 0.54 -23.61
N GLY A 407 0.04 -0.05 -24.19
CA GLY A 407 0.10 -1.35 -24.88
C GLY A 407 0.02 -2.57 -23.96
N TYR A 408 -0.37 -2.39 -22.69
CA TYR A 408 -0.55 -3.47 -21.69
C TYR A 408 -2.03 -3.82 -21.47
N GLU A 409 -2.84 -3.72 -22.52
CA GLU A 409 -4.30 -3.96 -22.49
C GLU A 409 -4.68 -5.39 -22.08
N GLU A 410 -3.82 -6.38 -22.32
CA GLU A 410 -4.02 -7.78 -21.95
C GLU A 410 -3.44 -8.14 -20.57
N CYS A 411 -2.86 -7.18 -19.85
CA CYS A 411 -2.21 -7.40 -18.58
C CYS A 411 -3.01 -6.82 -17.41
N ALA A 412 -2.74 -7.35 -16.21
CA ALA A 412 -3.22 -6.84 -14.94
C ALA A 412 -2.08 -6.72 -13.93
N VAL A 413 -2.15 -5.71 -13.07
CA VAL A 413 -1.14 -5.40 -12.07
C VAL A 413 -1.78 -5.49 -10.69
N ALA A 414 -1.32 -6.43 -9.86
CA ALA A 414 -1.85 -6.70 -8.54
C ALA A 414 -0.87 -6.25 -7.44
N PHE A 415 -1.31 -5.39 -6.54
CA PHE A 415 -0.56 -4.98 -5.34
C PHE A 415 -1.52 -4.35 -4.30
N PRO A 416 -1.15 -4.28 -3.02
CA PRO A 416 -2.02 -3.71 -2.00
C PRO A 416 -1.77 -2.20 -1.91
N MET A 417 -2.68 -1.37 -2.44
CA MET A 417 -2.49 0.08 -2.41
C MET A 417 -2.49 0.62 -0.96
N SER A 418 -3.25 0.00 -0.07
CA SER A 418 -3.34 0.36 1.35
C SER A 418 -2.02 0.21 2.12
N GLU A 419 -1.14 -0.69 1.68
CA GLU A 419 0.18 -0.87 2.29
C GLU A 419 1.27 -0.03 1.64
N ALA A 420 1.08 0.30 0.36
CA ALA A 420 2.00 1.13 -0.39
C ALA A 420 2.17 2.51 0.26
N LYS A 421 3.36 3.10 0.10
CA LYS A 421 3.73 4.40 0.66
C LYS A 421 3.73 5.46 -0.43
N ARG A 422 3.00 6.55 -0.19
CA ARG A 422 3.15 7.83 -0.88
C ARG A 422 4.12 8.69 -0.11
N TYR A 423 5.37 8.79 -0.57
CA TYR A 423 6.28 9.80 -0.06
C TYR A 423 5.98 11.13 -0.73
N TYR A 424 5.79 12.18 0.04
CA TYR A 424 5.54 13.51 -0.50
C TYR A 424 6.35 14.59 0.22
N TYR A 425 6.89 15.51 -0.57
CA TYR A 425 7.43 16.77 -0.07
C TYR A 425 6.36 17.86 -0.11
N GLN A 426 5.55 17.87 -1.17
CA GLN A 426 4.42 18.78 -1.36
C GLN A 426 3.20 17.99 -1.85
N LYS A 427 2.16 17.93 -1.01
CA LYS A 427 0.90 17.20 -1.28
C LYS A 427 0.21 17.69 -2.55
N GLY A 428 0.15 19.01 -2.71
CA GLY A 428 -0.42 19.71 -3.85
C GLY A 428 -0.50 21.20 -3.53
N LYS A 429 0.05 22.07 -4.37
CA LYS A 429 -0.05 23.53 -4.24
C LYS A 429 -0.51 24.15 -5.54
N THR A 430 -1.55 24.97 -5.49
CA THR A 430 -1.97 25.80 -6.61
C THR A 430 -1.32 27.17 -6.50
N LEU A 431 -0.58 27.57 -7.54
CA LEU A 431 -0.05 28.91 -7.70
C LEU A 431 -0.82 29.58 -8.84
N THR A 432 -1.40 30.75 -8.58
CA THR A 432 -1.96 31.58 -9.64
C THR A 432 -0.99 32.72 -9.91
N VAL A 433 -0.63 32.91 -11.17
CA VAL A 433 0.23 34.00 -11.64
C VAL A 433 -0.59 34.85 -12.60
N ASP A 434 -0.72 36.13 -12.29
CA ASP A 434 -1.39 37.10 -13.15
C ASP A 434 -0.35 37.87 -13.96
N HIS A 435 -0.16 37.45 -15.22
CA HIS A 435 0.83 38.09 -16.10
C HIS A 435 0.40 39.50 -16.51
N SER A 436 -0.86 39.90 -16.30
CA SER A 436 -1.33 41.27 -16.58
C SER A 436 -0.70 42.29 -15.64
N LYS A 437 -0.28 41.85 -14.44
CA LYS A 437 0.35 42.69 -13.41
C LYS A 437 1.88 42.63 -13.43
N GLY A 438 2.46 41.95 -14.41
CA GLY A 438 3.92 41.73 -14.49
C GLY A 438 4.46 40.71 -13.48
N GLU A 439 3.59 39.99 -12.75
CA GLU A 439 4.00 38.85 -11.92
C GLU A 439 4.54 37.75 -12.84
N GLY A 440 5.84 37.44 -12.72
CA GLY A 440 6.53 36.48 -13.60
C GLY A 440 7.49 37.09 -14.63
N GLY A 441 7.65 38.41 -14.67
CA GLY A 441 8.75 39.10 -15.36
C GLY A 441 8.46 39.63 -16.76
N GLU A 442 7.32 39.26 -17.38
CA GLU A 442 6.82 39.86 -18.62
C GLU A 442 5.32 40.20 -18.48
N VAL A 443 4.93 41.40 -18.91
CA VAL A 443 3.53 41.85 -18.91
C VAL A 443 2.80 41.25 -20.11
N ARG A 444 1.80 40.41 -19.88
CA ARG A 444 0.95 39.77 -20.90
C ARG A 444 -0.49 39.64 -20.40
N GLU A 445 -1.50 39.80 -21.26
CA GLU A 445 -2.93 39.59 -20.93
C GLU A 445 -3.29 38.10 -20.77
N ALA A 446 -2.66 37.44 -19.80
CA ALA A 446 -2.82 36.02 -19.53
C ALA A 446 -2.82 35.71 -18.04
N LYS A 447 -3.61 34.71 -17.65
CA LYS A 447 -3.62 34.15 -16.30
C LYS A 447 -3.13 32.71 -16.38
N SER A 448 -2.23 32.34 -15.47
CA SER A 448 -1.69 30.99 -15.36
C SER A 448 -1.97 30.42 -13.99
N GLN A 449 -2.50 29.20 -13.93
CA GLN A 449 -2.64 28.40 -12.72
C GLN A 449 -1.71 27.19 -12.81
N TYR A 450 -0.86 27.01 -11.82
CA TYR A 450 0.05 25.87 -11.71
C TYR A 450 -0.36 25.03 -10.52
N TYR A 451 -0.82 23.80 -10.76
CA TYR A 451 -0.91 22.81 -9.70
C TYR A 451 0.40 22.01 -9.64
N ILE A 452 1.06 22.03 -8.48
CA ILE A 452 2.35 21.40 -8.26
C ILE A 452 2.19 20.34 -7.17
N GLN A 453 2.59 19.11 -7.48
CA GLN A 453 2.72 18.03 -6.50
C GLN A 453 4.12 17.43 -6.61
N ASP A 454 4.66 16.99 -5.49
CA ASP A 454 5.97 16.37 -5.44
C ASP A 454 5.91 15.12 -4.59
N ASP A 455 5.77 13.99 -5.26
CA ASP A 455 5.50 12.72 -4.64
C ASP A 455 6.03 11.53 -5.45
N CYS A 456 6.11 10.38 -4.79
CA CYS A 456 6.32 9.09 -5.42
C CYS A 456 5.56 7.95 -4.71
N LEU A 457 5.30 6.89 -5.46
CA LEU A 457 4.69 5.64 -4.99
C LEU A 457 5.77 4.56 -4.85
N MET A 458 5.85 3.96 -3.66
CA MET A 458 6.72 2.83 -3.36
C MET A 458 5.93 1.68 -2.74
N LEU A 459 6.15 0.46 -3.23
CA LEU A 459 5.57 -0.77 -2.69
C LEU A 459 6.43 -1.28 -1.52
N THR A 460 5.82 -1.61 -0.38
CA THR A 460 6.54 -2.05 0.83
C THR A 460 6.69 -3.56 0.98
N GLY A 461 5.76 -4.32 0.38
CA GLY A 461 5.68 -5.77 0.50
C GLY A 461 6.19 -6.49 -0.76
N TYR A 462 6.52 -7.76 -0.59
CA TYR A 462 6.96 -8.63 -1.69
C TYR A 462 5.81 -9.20 -2.50
N ASN A 463 4.58 -9.13 -1.99
CA ASN A 463 3.40 -9.64 -2.67
C ASN A 463 2.91 -8.59 -3.66
N SER A 464 3.42 -8.68 -4.87
CA SER A 464 3.01 -7.84 -5.98
C SER A 464 3.27 -8.59 -7.28
N MET A 465 2.29 -8.57 -8.18
CA MET A 465 2.27 -9.46 -9.34
C MET A 465 1.89 -8.75 -10.63
N LEU A 466 2.58 -9.10 -11.71
CA LEU A 466 2.16 -8.83 -13.08
C LEU A 466 1.48 -10.08 -13.65
N ILE A 467 0.27 -9.94 -14.17
CA ILE A 467 -0.51 -11.02 -14.76
C ILE A 467 -0.70 -10.69 -16.25
N GLY A 468 -0.46 -11.61 -17.15
CA GLY A 468 -0.66 -11.38 -18.59
C GLY A 468 -0.13 -12.51 -19.45
N PRO A 469 -0.44 -12.52 -20.77
CA PRO A 469 0.06 -13.55 -21.68
C PRO A 469 1.59 -13.47 -21.83
N ASP A 470 2.11 -12.25 -21.76
CA ASP A 470 3.52 -11.97 -21.63
C ASP A 470 3.73 -11.07 -20.41
N VAL A 471 4.52 -11.55 -19.45
CA VAL A 471 4.92 -10.79 -18.25
C VAL A 471 6.26 -10.10 -18.45
N THR A 472 6.77 -10.03 -19.68
CA THR A 472 7.89 -9.16 -20.03
C THR A 472 7.41 -7.73 -20.25
N VAL A 473 8.24 -6.75 -19.87
CA VAL A 473 7.93 -5.33 -20.03
C VAL A 473 8.86 -4.78 -21.09
N SER A 474 8.31 -4.48 -22.28
CA SER A 474 9.05 -3.87 -23.41
C SER A 474 10.22 -4.73 -23.92
N GLY A 475 10.06 -6.06 -24.01
CA GLY A 475 11.08 -6.97 -24.53
C GLY A 475 12.26 -7.21 -23.58
N TYR A 476 12.28 -6.57 -22.40
CA TYR A 476 13.14 -6.98 -21.31
C TYR A 476 12.38 -8.00 -20.46
N LYS A 477 12.97 -9.18 -20.23
CA LYS A 477 12.66 -9.94 -19.01
C LYS A 477 12.74 -8.92 -17.89
N LEU A 478 11.67 -8.76 -17.12
CA LEU A 478 11.73 -8.00 -15.88
C LEU A 478 12.81 -8.68 -15.04
N SER A 479 14.04 -8.16 -15.05
CA SER A 479 15.18 -8.62 -14.26
C SER A 479 14.99 -8.35 -12.75
N MET A 480 13.73 -8.13 -12.35
CA MET A 480 13.24 -7.71 -11.05
C MET A 480 12.13 -8.63 -10.54
N LEU A 481 11.56 -9.49 -11.40
CA LEU A 481 10.65 -10.52 -10.94
C LEU A 481 11.49 -11.67 -10.39
N ASP A 482 11.34 -11.92 -9.10
CA ASP A 482 12.02 -13.00 -8.38
C ASP A 482 11.48 -14.37 -8.84
N THR A 483 10.22 -14.43 -9.28
CA THR A 483 9.60 -15.67 -9.78
C THR A 483 8.56 -15.37 -10.86
N VAL A 484 8.60 -16.14 -11.96
CA VAL A 484 7.59 -16.14 -13.02
C VAL A 484 6.95 -17.52 -13.07
N VAL A 485 5.63 -17.56 -12.97
CA VAL A 485 4.84 -18.79 -13.03
C VAL A 485 4.06 -18.84 -14.33
N SER A 486 4.14 -19.96 -15.03
CA SER A 486 3.34 -20.21 -16.22
C SER A 486 2.20 -21.17 -15.91
N SER A 487 0.99 -20.84 -16.34
CA SER A 487 -0.14 -21.77 -16.29
C SER A 487 -0.01 -22.83 -17.37
N VAL A 488 -0.16 -24.11 -17.01
CA VAL A 488 -0.07 -25.25 -17.92
C VAL A 488 -1.18 -26.27 -17.65
N ALA A 489 -1.76 -26.81 -18.73
CA ALA A 489 -2.74 -27.89 -18.64
C ALA A 489 -2.09 -29.27 -18.40
N SER A 490 -0.80 -29.41 -18.67
CA SER A 490 -0.03 -30.63 -18.38
C SER A 490 1.44 -30.29 -18.17
N LEU A 491 2.09 -30.93 -17.20
CA LEU A 491 3.54 -30.76 -17.00
C LEU A 491 4.36 -31.24 -18.22
N SER A 492 3.81 -32.15 -19.02
CA SER A 492 4.42 -32.67 -20.25
C SER A 492 4.43 -31.65 -21.41
N SER A 493 3.60 -30.60 -21.35
CA SER A 493 3.61 -29.55 -22.37
C SER A 493 4.84 -28.63 -22.27
N VAL A 494 5.58 -28.70 -21.16
CA VAL A 494 6.84 -27.97 -20.98
C VAL A 494 7.96 -28.79 -21.62
N SER A 495 8.28 -28.51 -22.88
CA SER A 495 9.23 -29.32 -23.67
C SER A 495 10.69 -29.21 -23.22
N THR A 496 11.06 -28.13 -22.51
CA THR A 496 12.42 -27.88 -22.03
C THR A 496 12.41 -27.14 -20.68
N PRO A 497 11.99 -27.81 -19.58
CA PRO A 497 11.98 -27.20 -18.26
C PRO A 497 13.42 -26.94 -17.79
N LYS A 498 13.66 -25.77 -17.24
CA LYS A 498 14.92 -25.39 -16.61
C LYS A 498 14.79 -25.55 -15.10
N LYS A 499 15.91 -25.80 -14.43
CA LYS A 499 15.95 -25.78 -12.97
C LYS A 499 15.38 -24.45 -12.47
N ASP A 500 14.51 -24.53 -11.46
CA ASP A 500 13.79 -23.43 -10.83
C ASP A 500 12.65 -22.82 -11.67
N ASP A 501 12.27 -23.44 -12.81
CA ASP A 501 11.03 -23.09 -13.49
C ASP A 501 9.83 -23.47 -12.62
N VAL A 502 8.91 -22.53 -12.42
CA VAL A 502 7.69 -22.73 -11.62
C VAL A 502 6.46 -22.69 -12.54
N VAL A 503 5.55 -23.64 -12.37
CA VAL A 503 4.32 -23.75 -13.15
C VAL A 503 3.11 -23.99 -12.25
N TYR A 504 1.96 -23.53 -12.71
CA TYR A 504 0.68 -23.87 -12.11
C TYR A 504 -0.03 -24.90 -13.00
N LEU A 505 -0.22 -26.11 -12.48
CA LEU A 505 -0.92 -27.18 -13.17
C LEU A 505 -2.42 -26.99 -12.99
N THR A 506 -3.14 -26.68 -14.08
CA THR A 506 -4.58 -26.38 -14.04
C THR A 506 -5.46 -27.63 -14.07
N VAL A 507 -4.92 -28.76 -14.53
CA VAL A 507 -5.62 -30.05 -14.63
C VAL A 507 -4.77 -31.14 -14.00
N ALA A 508 -5.36 -31.93 -13.09
CA ALA A 508 -4.65 -33.05 -12.48
C ALA A 508 -4.24 -34.10 -13.54
N ASP A 509 -3.05 -34.66 -13.38
CA ASP A 509 -2.60 -35.84 -14.12
C ASP A 509 -2.59 -37.08 -13.21
N ASP A 510 -2.21 -38.25 -13.75
CA ASP A 510 -2.20 -39.52 -13.01
C ASP A 510 -1.27 -39.51 -11.76
N THR A 511 -0.37 -38.53 -11.67
CA THR A 511 0.69 -38.43 -10.67
C THR A 511 0.71 -37.12 -9.88
N HIS A 512 0.08 -36.05 -10.38
CA HIS A 512 0.13 -34.69 -9.85
C HIS A 512 -1.28 -34.11 -9.76
N ALA A 513 -1.65 -33.63 -8.58
CA ALA A 513 -2.89 -32.88 -8.37
C ALA A 513 -2.77 -31.45 -8.92
N VAL A 514 -3.90 -30.74 -9.09
CA VAL A 514 -3.91 -29.31 -9.43
C VAL A 514 -3.12 -28.52 -8.37
N GLY A 515 -2.11 -27.76 -8.78
CA GLY A 515 -1.20 -27.11 -7.84
C GLY A 515 0.01 -26.42 -8.46
N LEU A 516 0.82 -25.80 -7.60
CA LEU A 516 2.09 -25.19 -7.99
C LEU A 516 3.22 -26.21 -7.93
N TYR A 517 4.02 -26.25 -8.99
CA TYR A 517 5.16 -27.15 -9.13
C TYR A 517 6.41 -26.39 -9.55
N VAL A 518 7.57 -26.81 -9.04
CA VAL A 518 8.90 -26.31 -9.42
C VAL A 518 9.72 -27.45 -9.99
N TYR A 519 10.48 -27.19 -11.05
CA TYR A 519 11.37 -28.18 -11.65
C TYR A 519 12.75 -28.16 -10.98
N ASP A 520 13.16 -29.26 -10.37
CA ASP A 520 14.43 -29.35 -9.63
C ASP A 520 15.67 -29.60 -10.51
N GLY A 521 15.48 -29.72 -11.83
CA GLY A 521 16.48 -30.12 -12.81
C GLY A 521 16.29 -31.54 -13.31
N THR A 522 15.54 -32.38 -12.58
CA THR A 522 15.24 -33.78 -12.91
C THR A 522 13.76 -34.11 -12.92
N ALA A 523 12.97 -33.54 -12.02
CA ALA A 523 11.54 -33.80 -11.87
C ALA A 523 10.79 -32.57 -11.35
N TRP A 524 9.47 -32.57 -11.55
CA TRP A 524 8.57 -31.58 -10.96
C TRP A 524 8.26 -31.94 -9.51
N LYS A 525 8.40 -30.97 -8.61
CA LYS A 525 8.11 -31.09 -7.18
C LYS A 525 7.12 -30.00 -6.74
N PRO A 526 6.30 -30.22 -5.70
CA PRO A 526 5.42 -29.18 -5.18
C PRO A 526 6.21 -27.92 -4.78
N TYR A 527 5.79 -26.75 -5.27
CA TYR A 527 6.44 -25.48 -4.94
C TYR A 527 5.99 -24.98 -3.56
N LYS A 528 6.95 -24.75 -2.65
CA LYS A 528 6.71 -24.33 -1.25
C LYS A 528 6.54 -22.81 -1.07
N GLY A 529 6.63 -22.00 -2.13
CA GLY A 529 6.46 -20.54 -2.03
C GLY A 529 7.73 -19.76 -1.69
N GLU A 530 8.91 -20.36 -1.87
CA GLU A 530 10.20 -19.69 -1.68
C GLU A 530 10.40 -18.65 -2.78
N ILE A 531 10.34 -17.37 -2.41
CA ILE A 531 10.76 -16.27 -3.27
C ILE A 531 12.28 -16.20 -3.14
N ASN A 532 13.01 -16.56 -4.19
CA ASN A 532 14.47 -16.45 -4.22
C ASN A 532 14.87 -14.98 -4.00
N VAL A 533 15.49 -14.66 -2.86
CA VAL A 533 15.94 -13.31 -2.47
C VAL A 533 17.27 -12.94 -3.12
#